data_AF-A0A1Z4LMB2-F1
#
_entry.id   AF-A0A1Z4LMB2-F1
#
_cell.length_a   1.000
_cell.length_b   1.000
_cell.length_c   1.000
_cell.angle_alpha   90.00
_cell.angle_beta   90.00
_cell.angle_gamma   90.00
#
_symmetry.space_group_name_H-M   'P 1'
#
loop_
_entity.id
_entity.type
_entity.pdbx_description
1 polymer ?
#
loop_
_entity_poly.entity_id
_entity_poly.type
_entity_poly.pdbx_seq_one_letter_code
_entity_poly.pdbx_strand_id
1 'polypeptide(L)'
;MDEKRLQKYFDIINELIANAGSEQEEIALDTDPEYIDAGLVQTMIEVARGFSEEGHEDAAEFLVSIATQLADVLGLSLSDFSAENQGELLIQALLITEETEGNPEAVYPLLHKNLELLDDSFAEFLRNWAIDAISDSTSEEAEDIAATIGIFSSLVQEFPLGQRVNNLEIAIAGYEVVISVFDSSNYPEQWAATQYNLGNAYTDRVRGQKAENIEKAISCYQAGLKVHTRETYPYEWGMIHNNLGTAYTNRVKEDKTENLDKAIEHYQTALQVHTREEYPEEWQMSQNNLAEVYQHKGKEM
;
A
#
# COMPACT_ATOMS: atom_id res chain seq x y z
N MET A 1 -3.86 23.11 -19.69
CA MET A 1 -4.79 22.88 -20.82
C MET A 1 -5.35 24.22 -21.29
N ASP A 2 -5.53 24.44 -22.61
CA ASP A 2 -6.15 25.66 -23.17
C ASP A 2 -7.66 25.66 -22.86
N GLU A 3 -8.20 26.76 -22.29
CA GLU A 3 -9.64 26.92 -21.97
C GLU A 3 -10.55 26.61 -23.17
N LYS A 4 -10.10 26.93 -24.39
CA LYS A 4 -10.87 26.65 -25.61
C LYS A 4 -10.96 25.16 -25.92
N ARG A 5 -9.93 24.39 -25.57
CA ARG A 5 -9.88 22.94 -25.80
C ARG A 5 -10.75 22.20 -24.80
N LEU A 6 -10.68 22.59 -23.52
CA LEU A 6 -11.54 22.05 -22.48
C LEU A 6 -13.03 22.31 -22.77
N GLN A 7 -13.39 23.52 -23.21
CA GLN A 7 -14.76 23.80 -23.64
C GLN A 7 -15.21 22.87 -24.76
N LYS A 8 -14.33 22.59 -25.73
CA LYS A 8 -14.65 21.68 -26.83
C LYS A 8 -14.87 20.24 -26.36
N TYR A 9 -14.11 19.77 -25.37
CA TYR A 9 -14.35 18.47 -24.74
C TYR A 9 -15.71 18.40 -24.06
N PHE A 10 -16.10 19.43 -23.30
CA PHE A 10 -17.44 19.48 -22.70
C PHE A 10 -18.56 19.49 -23.75
N ASP A 11 -18.39 20.19 -24.86
CA ASP A 11 -19.37 20.19 -25.95
C ASP A 11 -19.56 18.77 -26.51
N ILE A 12 -18.46 18.04 -26.73
CA ILE A 12 -18.47 16.64 -27.20
C ILE A 12 -19.18 15.73 -26.19
N ILE A 13 -18.84 15.86 -24.91
CA ILE A 13 -19.40 15.04 -23.82
C ILE A 13 -20.91 15.29 -23.70
N ASN A 14 -21.35 16.54 -23.77
CA ASN A 14 -22.77 16.90 -23.72
C ASN A 14 -23.54 16.33 -24.91
N GLU A 15 -22.95 16.33 -26.11
CA GLU A 15 -23.54 15.72 -27.29
C GLU A 15 -23.68 14.20 -27.15
N LEU A 16 -22.67 13.52 -26.59
CA LEU A 16 -22.71 12.08 -26.31
C LEU A 16 -23.84 11.73 -25.34
N ILE A 17 -23.94 12.45 -24.22
CA ILE A 17 -24.99 12.21 -23.21
C ILE A 17 -26.38 12.46 -23.81
N ALA A 18 -26.54 13.50 -24.62
CA ALA A 18 -27.81 13.82 -25.27
C ALA A 18 -28.29 12.72 -26.24
N ASN A 19 -27.36 11.94 -26.79
CA ASN A 19 -27.63 10.87 -27.76
C ASN A 19 -27.62 9.46 -27.14
N ALA A 20 -27.41 9.33 -25.83
CA ALA A 20 -27.38 8.05 -25.13
C ALA A 20 -28.70 7.27 -25.33
N GLY A 21 -28.63 6.05 -25.89
CA GLY A 21 -29.78 5.18 -26.15
C GLY A 21 -30.50 5.37 -27.49
N SER A 22 -29.90 6.07 -28.46
CA SER A 22 -30.38 6.15 -29.85
C SER A 22 -29.69 5.12 -30.77
N GLU A 23 -30.29 4.74 -31.91
CA GLU A 23 -29.71 3.78 -32.89
C GLU A 23 -28.37 4.22 -33.54
N GLN A 24 -27.76 5.32 -33.06
CA GLN A 24 -26.49 5.91 -33.48
C GLN A 24 -25.35 5.61 -32.48
N GLU A 25 -25.43 4.50 -31.77
CA GLU A 25 -24.45 4.02 -30.78
C GLU A 25 -23.07 3.67 -31.37
N GLU A 26 -22.95 3.55 -32.70
CA GLU A 26 -21.64 3.43 -33.35
C GLU A 26 -20.99 4.81 -33.40
N ILE A 27 -19.83 4.95 -32.75
CA ILE A 27 -18.98 6.15 -32.69
C ILE A 27 -18.73 6.68 -34.12
N ALA A 28 -19.64 7.51 -34.59
CA ALA A 28 -19.45 8.46 -35.68
C ALA A 28 -19.72 9.84 -35.10
N LEU A 29 -18.97 10.15 -34.03
CA LEU A 29 -18.70 11.53 -33.67
C LEU A 29 -18.09 12.17 -34.93
N ASP A 30 -18.83 13.05 -35.61
CA ASP A 30 -18.29 14.00 -36.60
C ASP A 30 -17.42 15.06 -35.88
N THR A 31 -16.60 14.58 -34.94
CA THR A 31 -15.72 15.34 -34.08
C THR A 31 -14.39 15.41 -34.78
N ASP A 32 -13.89 16.64 -34.88
CA ASP A 32 -12.57 16.91 -35.44
C ASP A 32 -11.53 16.01 -34.76
N PRO A 33 -10.79 15.17 -35.53
CA PRO A 33 -9.80 14.23 -35.00
C PRO A 33 -8.76 14.88 -34.08
N GLU A 34 -8.53 16.19 -34.20
CA GLU A 34 -7.63 16.92 -33.32
C GLU A 34 -8.05 16.86 -31.85
N TYR A 35 -9.33 16.67 -31.53
CA TYR A 35 -9.84 16.61 -30.15
C TYR A 35 -10.06 15.18 -29.64
N ILE A 36 -9.76 14.17 -30.44
CA ILE A 36 -9.82 12.76 -30.02
C ILE A 36 -8.45 12.37 -29.49
N ASP A 37 -8.21 12.63 -28.20
CA ASP A 37 -6.94 12.40 -27.54
C ASP A 37 -7.13 11.99 -26.05
N ALA A 38 -6.01 11.79 -25.36
CA ALA A 38 -6.00 11.45 -23.94
C ALA A 38 -6.73 12.50 -23.07
N GLY A 39 -6.68 13.78 -23.45
CA GLY A 39 -7.36 14.84 -22.71
C GLY A 39 -8.88 14.71 -22.75
N LEU A 40 -9.45 14.28 -23.88
CA LEU A 40 -10.88 13.98 -23.99
C LEU A 40 -11.27 12.77 -23.12
N VAL A 41 -10.48 11.69 -23.16
CA VAL A 41 -10.73 10.49 -22.34
C VAL A 41 -10.71 10.84 -20.84
N GLN A 42 -9.71 11.60 -20.38
CA GLN A 42 -9.64 12.09 -19.00
C GLN A 42 -10.90 12.89 -18.62
N THR A 43 -11.29 13.84 -19.46
CA THR A 43 -12.46 14.70 -19.20
C THR A 43 -13.75 13.88 -19.12
N MET A 44 -13.90 12.83 -19.94
CA MET A 44 -15.05 11.92 -19.89
C MET A 44 -15.12 11.17 -18.55
N ILE A 45 -13.99 10.67 -18.04
CA ILE A 45 -13.92 9.98 -16.74
C ILE A 45 -14.27 10.94 -15.59
N GLU A 46 -13.80 12.18 -15.65
CA GLU A 46 -14.12 13.22 -14.66
C GLU A 46 -15.61 13.56 -14.64
N VAL A 47 -16.24 13.76 -15.80
CA VAL A 47 -17.68 14.04 -15.89
C VAL A 47 -18.52 12.84 -15.43
N ALA A 48 -18.12 11.61 -15.80
CA ALA A 48 -18.80 10.40 -15.37
C ALA A 48 -18.83 10.27 -13.84
N ARG A 49 -17.70 10.57 -13.18
CA ARG A 49 -17.62 10.58 -11.71
C ARG A 49 -18.54 11.63 -11.09
N GLY A 50 -18.58 12.85 -11.63
CA GLY A 50 -19.52 13.88 -11.17
C GLY A 50 -20.98 13.43 -11.25
N PHE A 51 -21.35 12.72 -12.32
CA PHE A 51 -22.68 12.13 -12.41
C PHE A 51 -22.95 11.04 -11.38
N SER A 52 -21.98 10.15 -11.11
CA SER A 52 -22.14 9.13 -10.08
C SER A 52 -22.31 9.75 -8.68
N GLU A 53 -21.55 10.81 -8.36
CA GLU A 53 -21.70 11.58 -7.11
C GLU A 53 -23.08 12.25 -6.97
N GLU A 54 -23.67 12.68 -8.09
CA GLU A 54 -25.02 13.25 -8.15
C GLU A 54 -26.14 12.19 -8.23
N GLY A 55 -25.79 10.90 -8.26
CA GLY A 55 -26.74 9.77 -8.32
C GLY A 55 -27.25 9.44 -9.73
N HIS A 56 -26.57 9.91 -10.77
CA HIS A 56 -26.86 9.69 -12.18
C HIS A 56 -26.05 8.52 -12.76
N GLU A 57 -26.21 7.32 -12.19
CA GLU A 57 -25.37 6.14 -12.50
C GLU A 57 -25.43 5.71 -13.98
N ASP A 58 -26.60 5.74 -14.62
CA ASP A 58 -26.73 5.34 -16.04
C ASP A 58 -25.89 6.22 -16.98
N ALA A 59 -25.81 7.53 -16.68
CA ALA A 59 -25.00 8.47 -17.46
C ALA A 59 -23.51 8.30 -17.19
N ALA A 60 -23.16 8.00 -15.93
CA ALA A 60 -21.78 7.70 -15.53
C ALA A 60 -21.27 6.42 -16.22
N GLU A 61 -22.02 5.32 -16.17
CA GLU A 61 -21.68 4.05 -16.80
C GLU A 61 -21.53 4.20 -18.33
N PHE A 62 -22.44 4.95 -18.95
CA PHE A 62 -22.37 5.24 -20.37
C PHE A 62 -21.07 5.98 -20.75
N LEU A 63 -20.73 7.05 -20.03
CA LEU A 63 -19.52 7.81 -20.30
C LEU A 63 -18.24 6.99 -20.05
N VAL A 64 -18.20 6.17 -19.00
CA VAL A 64 -17.07 5.26 -18.75
C VAL A 64 -16.93 4.26 -19.89
N SER A 65 -18.02 3.69 -20.39
CA SER A 65 -17.99 2.76 -21.53
C SER A 65 -17.40 3.40 -22.79
N ILE A 66 -17.80 4.64 -23.11
CA ILE A 66 -17.27 5.38 -24.26
C ILE A 66 -15.79 5.75 -24.06
N ALA A 67 -15.42 6.22 -22.86
CA ALA A 67 -14.04 6.52 -22.51
C ALA A 67 -13.14 5.29 -22.64
N THR A 68 -13.65 4.10 -22.26
CA THR A 68 -12.95 2.81 -22.42
C THR A 68 -12.67 2.51 -23.89
N GLN A 69 -13.69 2.57 -24.74
CA GLN A 69 -13.56 2.30 -26.16
C GLN A 69 -12.60 3.29 -26.84
N LEU A 70 -12.66 4.57 -26.43
CA LEU A 70 -11.78 5.60 -26.96
C LEU A 70 -10.32 5.41 -26.51
N ALA A 71 -10.10 5.03 -25.25
CA ALA A 71 -8.79 4.67 -24.73
C ALA A 71 -8.18 3.51 -25.54
N ASP A 72 -8.96 2.45 -25.81
CA ASP A 72 -8.51 1.30 -26.62
C ASP A 72 -8.09 1.72 -28.04
N VAL A 73 -8.86 2.59 -28.69
CA VAL A 73 -8.54 3.12 -30.04
C VAL A 73 -7.24 3.93 -30.03
N LEU A 74 -7.00 4.67 -28.95
CA LEU A 74 -5.79 5.48 -28.78
C LEU A 74 -4.59 4.68 -28.25
N GLY A 75 -4.78 3.41 -27.88
CA GLY A 75 -3.75 2.58 -27.26
C GLY A 75 -3.39 3.01 -25.83
N LEU A 76 -4.34 3.62 -25.12
CA LEU A 76 -4.21 4.11 -23.75
C LEU A 76 -4.86 3.11 -22.77
N SER A 77 -4.31 2.97 -21.56
CA SER A 77 -4.94 2.20 -20.50
C SER A 77 -5.82 3.12 -19.65
N LEU A 78 -7.00 2.66 -19.21
CA LEU A 78 -7.84 3.49 -18.33
C LEU A 78 -7.15 3.83 -16.98
N SER A 79 -6.20 2.99 -16.55
CA SER A 79 -5.32 3.27 -15.41
C SER A 79 -4.44 4.51 -15.60
N ASP A 80 -4.20 4.94 -16.85
CA ASP A 80 -3.40 6.13 -17.15
C ASP A 80 -4.15 7.42 -16.77
N PHE A 81 -5.47 7.35 -16.60
CA PHE A 81 -6.36 8.47 -16.22
C PHE A 81 -6.66 8.51 -14.71
N SER A 82 -6.46 7.40 -13.98
CA SER A 82 -6.37 7.41 -12.52
C SER A 82 -4.99 7.90 -12.04
N ALA A 83 -3.95 7.74 -12.87
CA ALA A 83 -2.57 8.08 -12.53
C ALA A 83 -2.35 9.57 -12.20
N GLU A 84 -3.08 10.50 -12.83
CA GLU A 84 -2.96 11.94 -12.49
C GLU A 84 -3.52 12.21 -11.08
N ASN A 85 -4.65 11.60 -10.72
CA ASN A 85 -5.25 11.73 -9.39
C ASN A 85 -4.46 10.96 -8.32
N GLN A 86 -3.91 9.80 -8.65
CA GLN A 86 -3.03 9.02 -7.77
C GLN A 86 -1.68 9.73 -7.58
N GLY A 87 -1.16 10.36 -8.62
CA GLY A 87 0.01 11.23 -8.56
C GLY A 87 -0.22 12.43 -7.64
N GLU A 88 -1.32 13.15 -7.83
CA GLU A 88 -1.69 14.26 -6.96
C GLU A 88 -1.84 13.81 -5.50
N LEU A 89 -2.58 12.72 -5.26
CA LEU A 89 -2.74 12.14 -3.92
C LEU A 89 -1.40 11.76 -3.31
N LEU A 90 -0.55 11.06 -4.06
CA LEU A 90 0.75 10.61 -3.56
C LEU A 90 1.63 11.80 -3.17
N ILE A 91 1.78 12.79 -4.05
CA ILE A 91 2.60 13.97 -3.77
C ILE A 91 2.05 14.74 -2.56
N GLN A 92 0.74 14.98 -2.48
CA GLN A 92 0.15 15.65 -1.32
C GLN A 92 0.34 14.84 -0.04
N ALA A 93 0.17 13.52 -0.08
CA ALA A 93 0.34 12.67 1.08
C ALA A 93 1.79 12.65 1.57
N LEU A 94 2.76 12.55 0.67
CA LEU A 94 4.19 12.60 1.02
C LEU A 94 4.59 13.98 1.56
N LEU A 95 4.13 15.07 0.94
CA LEU A 95 4.39 16.43 1.42
C LEU A 95 3.83 16.65 2.83
N ILE A 96 2.56 16.28 3.08
CA ILE A 96 1.98 16.40 4.42
C ILE A 96 2.71 15.50 5.42
N THR A 97 3.12 14.31 4.99
CA THR A 97 3.91 13.39 5.84
C THR A 97 5.23 14.03 6.26
N GLU A 98 5.95 14.65 5.32
CA GLU A 98 7.19 15.37 5.60
C GLU A 98 6.96 16.58 6.51
N GLU A 99 6.01 17.46 6.17
CA GLU A 99 5.72 18.68 6.91
C GLU A 99 5.25 18.45 8.35
N THR A 100 4.65 17.28 8.61
CA THR A 100 4.05 16.94 9.91
C THR A 100 4.78 15.82 10.64
N GLU A 101 5.96 15.41 10.16
CA GLU A 101 6.76 14.30 10.71
C GLU A 101 5.92 13.02 10.88
N GLY A 102 5.02 12.77 9.93
CA GLY A 102 4.15 11.60 9.93
C GLY A 102 2.98 11.67 10.91
N ASN A 103 2.41 12.85 11.18
CA ASN A 103 1.24 12.96 12.05
C ASN A 103 -0.01 12.32 11.39
N PRO A 104 -0.61 11.26 11.98
CA PRO A 104 -1.81 10.63 11.44
C PRO A 104 -2.99 11.59 11.32
N GLU A 105 -3.15 12.56 12.23
CA GLU A 105 -4.25 13.52 12.21
C GLU A 105 -4.21 14.47 10.99
N ALA A 106 -3.02 14.63 10.38
CA ALA A 106 -2.83 15.43 9.18
C ALA A 106 -3.01 14.62 7.90
N VAL A 107 -2.48 13.38 7.86
CA VAL A 107 -2.47 12.53 6.66
C VAL A 107 -3.80 11.79 6.47
N TYR A 108 -4.40 11.27 7.54
CA TYR A 108 -5.60 10.43 7.46
C TYR A 108 -6.82 11.11 6.83
N PRO A 109 -7.10 12.41 7.05
CA PRO A 109 -8.19 13.09 6.36
C PRO A 109 -8.04 13.09 4.83
N LEU A 110 -6.82 13.24 4.32
CA LEU A 110 -6.55 13.17 2.88
C LEU A 110 -6.81 11.76 2.34
N LEU A 111 -6.30 10.73 3.01
CA LEU A 111 -6.52 9.34 2.63
C LEU A 111 -8.01 8.95 2.67
N HIS A 112 -8.73 9.40 3.70
CA HIS A 112 -10.15 9.15 3.86
C HIS A 112 -10.98 9.79 2.74
N LYS A 113 -10.58 10.97 2.24
CA LYS A 113 -11.29 11.62 1.15
C LYS A 113 -11.11 10.89 -0.19
N ASN A 114 -10.05 10.09 -0.34
CA ASN A 114 -9.65 9.46 -1.60
C ASN A 114 -9.53 7.93 -1.48
N LEU A 115 -10.42 7.29 -0.72
CA LEU A 115 -10.36 5.84 -0.46
C LEU A 115 -10.41 4.99 -1.73
N GLU A 116 -11.11 5.48 -2.75
CA GLU A 116 -11.24 4.87 -4.07
C GLU A 116 -9.92 4.82 -4.84
N LEU A 117 -9.00 5.73 -4.55
CA LEU A 117 -7.67 5.76 -5.18
C LEU A 117 -6.68 4.83 -4.47
N LEU A 118 -6.97 4.37 -3.24
CA LEU A 118 -6.13 3.46 -2.46
C LEU A 118 -6.38 2.00 -2.86
N ASP A 119 -6.02 1.67 -4.09
CA ASP A 119 -6.15 0.35 -4.67
C ASP A 119 -4.79 -0.31 -5.00
N ASP A 120 -4.83 -1.46 -5.68
CA ASP A 120 -3.62 -2.19 -6.07
C ASP A 120 -2.74 -1.39 -7.03
N SER A 121 -3.35 -0.58 -7.90
CA SER A 121 -2.62 0.24 -8.86
C SER A 121 -1.88 1.38 -8.15
N PHE A 122 -2.37 1.87 -7.01
CA PHE A 122 -1.65 2.86 -6.20
C PHE A 122 -0.33 2.33 -5.65
N ALA A 123 -0.27 1.07 -5.25
CA ALA A 123 0.97 0.45 -4.77
C ALA A 123 2.02 0.33 -5.88
N GLU A 124 1.60 -0.03 -7.10
CA GLU A 124 2.46 -0.05 -8.28
C GLU A 124 2.90 1.36 -8.69
N PHE A 125 1.98 2.32 -8.65
CA PHE A 125 2.25 3.72 -8.95
C PHE A 125 3.29 4.30 -7.97
N LEU A 126 3.09 4.14 -6.66
CA LEU A 126 4.05 4.56 -5.62
C LEU A 126 5.44 4.01 -5.91
N ARG A 127 5.53 2.72 -6.25
CA ARG A 127 6.81 2.05 -6.53
C ARG A 127 7.49 2.64 -7.76
N ASN A 128 6.78 2.78 -8.86
CA ASN A 128 7.34 3.30 -10.11
C ASN A 128 7.76 4.76 -9.95
N TRP A 129 6.89 5.58 -9.35
CA TRP A 129 7.21 6.96 -9.03
C TRP A 129 8.47 7.08 -8.16
N ALA A 130 8.58 6.25 -7.12
CA ALA A 130 9.75 6.28 -6.23
C ALA A 130 11.04 5.86 -6.93
N ILE A 131 10.98 4.85 -7.82
CA ILE A 131 12.15 4.42 -8.62
C ILE A 131 12.65 5.57 -9.48
N ASP A 132 11.74 6.26 -10.18
CA ASP A 132 12.09 7.39 -11.05
C ASP A 132 12.63 8.57 -10.21
N ALA A 133 11.94 8.93 -9.12
CA ALA A 133 12.33 10.01 -8.23
C ALA A 133 13.73 9.77 -7.62
N ILE A 134 14.00 8.57 -7.11
CA ILE A 134 15.30 8.21 -6.54
C ILE A 134 16.40 8.20 -7.59
N SER A 135 16.10 7.73 -8.81
CA SER A 135 17.09 7.63 -9.90
C SER A 135 17.54 9.00 -10.41
N ASP A 136 16.66 10.00 -10.37
CA ASP A 136 16.92 11.37 -10.82
C ASP A 136 17.49 12.27 -9.71
N SER A 137 17.57 11.78 -8.48
CA SER A 137 18.00 12.51 -7.28
C SER A 137 19.47 12.31 -6.91
N THR A 138 20.00 13.23 -6.10
CA THR A 138 21.27 13.01 -5.37
C THR A 138 21.09 11.95 -4.27
N SER A 139 22.21 11.46 -3.70
CA SER A 139 22.15 10.47 -2.60
C SER A 139 21.35 10.98 -1.39
N GLU A 140 21.57 12.23 -1.00
CA GLU A 140 20.89 12.85 0.15
C GLU A 140 19.39 13.00 -0.11
N GLU A 141 19.01 13.49 -1.30
CA GLU A 141 17.59 13.59 -1.69
C GLU A 141 16.91 12.22 -1.79
N ALA A 142 17.62 11.20 -2.31
CA ALA A 142 17.10 9.83 -2.36
C ALA A 142 16.86 9.25 -0.96
N GLU A 143 17.74 9.56 0.00
CA GLU A 143 17.60 9.18 1.40
C GLU A 143 16.38 9.87 2.04
N ASP A 144 16.17 11.17 1.79
CA ASP A 144 15.02 11.92 2.30
C ASP A 144 13.70 11.40 1.70
N ILE A 145 13.66 11.15 0.39
CA ILE A 145 12.49 10.55 -0.29
C ILE A 145 12.18 9.18 0.33
N ALA A 146 13.18 8.32 0.51
CA ALA A 146 13.00 7.02 1.12
C ALA A 146 12.48 7.13 2.57
N ALA A 147 13.04 8.03 3.38
CA ALA A 147 12.59 8.25 4.75
C ALA A 147 11.10 8.64 4.80
N THR A 148 10.68 9.62 3.99
CA THR A 148 9.29 10.08 3.92
C THR A 148 8.35 8.96 3.45
N ILE A 149 8.74 8.18 2.44
CA ILE A 149 7.97 7.02 1.99
C ILE A 149 7.81 5.98 3.11
N GLY A 150 8.86 5.72 3.90
CA GLY A 150 8.79 4.77 5.01
C GLY A 150 7.81 5.19 6.11
N ILE A 151 7.78 6.48 6.44
CA ILE A 151 6.82 7.06 7.39
C ILE A 151 5.39 6.94 6.83
N PHE A 152 5.19 7.38 5.59
CA PHE A 152 3.90 7.29 4.90
C PHE A 152 3.38 5.84 4.83
N SER A 153 4.26 4.88 4.51
CA SER A 153 3.92 3.46 4.45
C SER A 153 3.43 2.92 5.79
N SER A 154 4.02 3.38 6.90
CA SER A 154 3.60 3.02 8.26
C SER A 154 2.24 3.60 8.60
N LEU A 155 1.98 4.85 8.20
CA LEU A 155 0.65 5.46 8.32
C LEU A 155 -0.40 4.70 7.52
N VAL A 156 -0.12 4.33 6.26
CA VAL A 156 -1.05 3.55 5.44
C VAL A 156 -1.28 2.16 6.03
N GLN A 157 -0.24 1.50 6.57
CA GLN A 157 -0.39 0.23 7.25
C GLN A 157 -1.29 0.33 8.50
N GLU A 158 -1.27 1.43 9.23
CA GLU A 158 -2.11 1.63 10.43
C GLU A 158 -3.46 2.28 10.13
N PHE A 159 -3.67 2.76 8.90
CA PHE A 159 -4.87 3.46 8.51
C PHE A 159 -6.11 2.55 8.61
N PRO A 160 -7.12 2.90 9.43
CA PRO A 160 -8.22 1.99 9.76
C PRO A 160 -9.34 1.95 8.71
N LEU A 161 -9.30 2.84 7.71
CA LEU A 161 -10.32 2.95 6.67
C LEU A 161 -9.81 2.42 5.32
N GLY A 162 -10.75 2.19 4.40
CA GLY A 162 -10.47 1.59 3.10
C GLY A 162 -10.34 0.06 3.17
N GLN A 163 -9.82 -0.53 2.11
CA GLN A 163 -9.61 -1.97 2.04
C GLN A 163 -8.26 -2.33 2.66
N ARG A 164 -8.28 -3.04 3.79
CA ARG A 164 -7.05 -3.48 4.50
C ARG A 164 -6.05 -4.18 3.59
N VAL A 165 -6.53 -4.97 2.63
CA VAL A 165 -5.68 -5.69 1.69
C VAL A 165 -4.88 -4.71 0.82
N ASN A 166 -5.48 -3.62 0.34
CA ASN A 166 -4.81 -2.60 -0.48
C ASN A 166 -3.81 -1.81 0.35
N ASN A 167 -4.20 -1.38 1.55
CA ASN A 167 -3.30 -0.67 2.47
C ASN A 167 -2.02 -1.47 2.75
N LEU A 168 -2.13 -2.80 2.88
CA LEU A 168 -0.97 -3.67 3.04
C LEU A 168 -0.07 -3.70 1.80
N GLU A 169 -0.61 -3.75 0.58
CA GLU A 169 0.21 -3.71 -0.63
C GLU A 169 0.92 -2.37 -0.81
N ILE A 170 0.25 -1.26 -0.51
CA ILE A 170 0.84 0.08 -0.57
C ILE A 170 1.98 0.20 0.44
N ALA A 171 1.76 -0.25 1.69
CA ALA A 171 2.80 -0.25 2.71
C ALA A 171 3.99 -1.14 2.32
N ILE A 172 3.75 -2.35 1.80
CA ILE A 172 4.81 -3.24 1.32
C ILE A 172 5.61 -2.58 0.19
N ALA A 173 4.94 -1.94 -0.77
CA ALA A 173 5.61 -1.26 -1.87
C ALA A 173 6.55 -0.15 -1.36
N GLY A 174 6.09 0.69 -0.44
CA GLY A 174 6.93 1.73 0.13
C GLY A 174 8.05 1.22 1.04
N TYR A 175 7.83 0.18 1.83
CA TYR A 175 8.92 -0.45 2.59
C TYR A 175 9.97 -1.10 1.70
N GLU A 176 9.58 -1.68 0.56
CA GLU A 176 10.50 -2.22 -0.43
C GLU A 176 11.36 -1.12 -1.08
N VAL A 177 10.79 0.07 -1.28
CA VAL A 177 11.55 1.26 -1.69
C VAL A 177 12.57 1.64 -0.61
N VAL A 178 12.15 1.73 0.65
CA VAL A 178 13.05 2.11 1.76
C VAL A 178 14.26 1.18 1.84
N ILE A 179 14.07 -0.14 1.81
CA ILE A 179 15.19 -1.11 1.90
C ILE A 179 16.06 -1.19 0.64
N SER A 180 15.67 -0.50 -0.45
CA SER A 180 16.51 -0.33 -1.64
C SER A 180 17.54 0.80 -1.48
N VAL A 181 17.29 1.74 -0.55
CA VAL A 181 18.15 2.89 -0.24
C VAL A 181 18.86 2.71 1.11
N PHE A 182 18.13 2.22 2.11
CA PHE A 182 18.66 1.98 3.45
C PHE A 182 19.11 0.53 3.62
N ASP A 183 20.22 0.34 4.32
CA ASP A 183 20.77 -0.94 4.72
C ASP A 183 21.30 -0.90 6.16
N SER A 184 21.76 -2.06 6.64
CA SER A 184 22.26 -2.22 8.00
C SER A 184 23.55 -1.44 8.33
N SER A 185 24.12 -0.72 7.37
CA SER A 185 25.38 0.03 7.50
C SER A 185 25.21 1.54 7.42
N ASN A 186 24.31 2.06 6.57
CA ASN A 186 24.09 3.50 6.42
C ASN A 186 22.98 4.05 7.33
N TYR A 187 21.88 3.30 7.52
CA TYR A 187 20.74 3.68 8.38
C TYR A 187 20.24 2.47 9.17
N PRO A 188 21.06 1.93 10.10
CA PRO A 188 20.80 0.63 10.70
C PRO A 188 19.45 0.58 11.44
N GLU A 189 19.10 1.63 12.17
CA GLU A 189 17.85 1.68 12.96
C GLU A 189 16.62 1.78 12.06
N GLN A 190 16.60 2.72 11.11
CA GLN A 190 15.50 2.89 10.17
C GLN A 190 15.31 1.66 9.30
N TRP A 191 16.41 1.05 8.85
CA TRP A 191 16.37 -0.21 8.11
C TRP A 191 15.78 -1.34 8.94
N ALA A 192 16.18 -1.49 10.21
CA ALA A 192 15.66 -2.54 11.07
C ALA A 192 14.19 -2.35 11.45
N ALA A 193 13.77 -1.12 11.71
CA ALA A 193 12.36 -0.77 11.91
C ALA A 193 11.53 -1.07 10.66
N THR A 194 12.05 -0.74 9.47
CA THR A 194 11.40 -1.05 8.19
C THR A 194 11.28 -2.55 7.97
N GLN A 195 12.33 -3.33 8.26
CA GLN A 195 12.28 -4.79 8.19
C GLN A 195 11.23 -5.36 9.15
N TYR A 196 11.12 -4.83 10.37
CA TYR A 196 10.07 -5.24 11.30
C TYR A 196 8.66 -4.96 10.75
N ASN A 197 8.40 -3.75 10.25
CA ASN A 197 7.09 -3.38 9.71
C ASN A 197 6.74 -4.17 8.43
N LEU A 198 7.71 -4.37 7.54
CA LEU A 198 7.58 -5.20 6.36
C LEU A 198 7.27 -6.66 6.72
N GLY A 199 7.90 -7.18 7.79
CA GLY A 199 7.59 -8.50 8.33
C GLY A 199 6.15 -8.62 8.83
N ASN A 200 5.65 -7.59 9.52
CA ASN A 200 4.24 -7.53 9.94
C ASN A 200 3.31 -7.49 8.74
N ALA A 201 3.60 -6.64 7.76
CA ALA A 201 2.80 -6.52 6.56
C ALA A 201 2.73 -7.85 5.79
N TYR A 202 3.85 -8.56 5.65
CA TYR A 202 3.87 -9.89 5.04
C TYR A 202 3.13 -10.95 5.84
N THR A 203 3.16 -10.90 7.17
CA THR A 203 2.39 -11.83 8.03
C THR A 203 0.88 -11.67 7.82
N ASP A 204 0.41 -10.44 7.67
CA ASP A 204 -1.01 -10.10 7.48
C ASP A 204 -1.46 -10.19 6.01
N ARG A 205 -0.52 -10.25 5.06
CA ARG A 205 -0.79 -10.17 3.62
C ARG A 205 -1.64 -11.35 3.13
N VAL A 206 -2.80 -11.01 2.57
CA VAL A 206 -3.73 -11.98 1.97
C VAL A 206 -3.37 -12.32 0.51
N ARG A 207 -2.81 -11.35 -0.24
CA ARG A 207 -2.41 -11.56 -1.64
C ARG A 207 -1.18 -12.45 -1.76
N GLY A 208 -1.10 -13.21 -2.86
CA GLY A 208 -0.03 -14.17 -3.10
C GLY A 208 -0.20 -15.46 -2.30
N GLN A 209 0.84 -16.31 -2.30
CA GLN A 209 0.82 -17.56 -1.56
C GLN A 209 1.15 -17.31 -0.09
N LYS A 210 0.23 -17.68 0.82
CA LYS A 210 0.44 -17.55 2.27
C LYS A 210 1.78 -18.13 2.73
N ALA A 211 2.16 -19.30 2.20
CA ALA A 211 3.43 -19.94 2.55
C ALA A 211 4.65 -19.07 2.20
N GLU A 212 4.63 -18.37 1.06
CA GLU A 212 5.73 -17.50 0.63
C GLU A 212 5.75 -16.20 1.43
N ASN A 213 4.59 -15.62 1.72
CA ASN A 213 4.46 -14.43 2.57
C ASN A 213 5.06 -14.70 3.97
N ILE A 214 4.79 -15.86 4.56
CA ILE A 214 5.37 -16.22 5.87
C ILE A 214 6.90 -16.37 5.81
N GLU A 215 7.47 -16.95 4.75
CA GLU A 215 8.94 -17.02 4.62
C GLU A 215 9.56 -15.61 4.47
N LYS A 216 8.90 -14.72 3.75
CA LYS A 216 9.33 -13.32 3.62
C LYS A 216 9.28 -12.62 4.99
N ALA A 217 8.19 -12.79 5.74
CA ALA A 217 8.05 -12.23 7.08
C ALA A 217 9.17 -12.70 8.02
N ILE A 218 9.45 -14.01 8.06
CA ILE A 218 10.55 -14.58 8.86
C ILE A 218 11.89 -13.97 8.46
N SER A 219 12.15 -13.83 7.15
CA SER A 219 13.39 -13.23 6.64
C SER A 219 13.55 -11.78 7.07
N CYS A 220 12.48 -10.99 7.01
CA CYS A 220 12.44 -9.60 7.43
C CYS A 220 12.68 -9.47 8.95
N TYR A 221 11.99 -10.26 9.77
CA TYR A 221 12.22 -10.25 11.22
C TYR A 221 13.66 -10.64 11.59
N GLN A 222 14.22 -11.66 10.96
CA GLN A 222 15.62 -12.05 11.15
C GLN A 222 16.60 -10.94 10.73
N ALA A 223 16.26 -10.16 9.70
CA ALA A 223 17.03 -8.99 9.29
C ALA A 223 16.99 -7.89 10.37
N GLY A 224 15.80 -7.58 10.90
CA GLY A 224 15.63 -6.59 11.99
C GLY A 224 16.43 -6.94 13.25
N LEU A 225 16.49 -8.22 13.63
CA LEU A 225 17.27 -8.71 14.78
C LEU A 225 18.80 -8.49 14.65
N LYS A 226 19.32 -8.16 13.47
CA LYS A 226 20.74 -7.82 13.30
C LYS A 226 21.11 -6.47 13.94
N VAL A 227 20.12 -5.59 14.12
CA VAL A 227 20.31 -4.25 14.68
C VAL A 227 19.55 -4.09 15.99
N HIS A 228 18.28 -4.49 16.03
CA HIS A 228 17.48 -4.49 17.25
C HIS A 228 17.90 -5.68 18.11
N THR A 229 18.90 -5.48 18.97
CA THR A 229 19.35 -6.50 19.92
C THR A 229 18.73 -6.28 21.28
N ARG A 230 18.78 -7.30 22.14
CA ARG A 230 18.28 -7.23 23.51
C ARG A 230 18.91 -6.08 24.31
N GLU A 231 20.18 -5.78 24.07
CA GLU A 231 20.95 -4.82 24.84
C GLU A 231 20.65 -3.36 24.45
N THR A 232 20.40 -3.11 23.17
CA THR A 232 20.22 -1.75 22.63
C THR A 232 18.76 -1.39 22.42
N TYR A 233 17.93 -2.35 22.02
CA TYR A 233 16.51 -2.17 21.70
C TYR A 233 15.67 -3.31 22.30
N PRO A 234 15.62 -3.44 23.64
CA PRO A 234 14.98 -4.58 24.31
C PRO A 234 13.50 -4.72 23.96
N TYR A 235 12.79 -3.60 23.80
CA TYR A 235 11.37 -3.61 23.47
C TYR A 235 11.11 -4.19 22.08
N GLU A 236 11.78 -3.63 21.07
CA GLU A 236 11.68 -4.02 19.67
C GLU A 236 12.19 -5.44 19.46
N TRP A 237 13.29 -5.82 20.12
CA TRP A 237 13.82 -7.18 20.09
C TRP A 237 12.79 -8.20 20.61
N GLY A 238 12.09 -7.88 21.70
CA GLY A 238 10.99 -8.69 22.21
C GLY A 238 9.83 -8.81 21.23
N MET A 239 9.43 -7.70 20.61
CA MET A 239 8.35 -7.66 19.62
C MET A 239 8.67 -8.50 18.39
N ILE A 240 9.89 -8.38 17.85
CA ILE A 240 10.34 -9.19 16.72
C ILE A 240 10.33 -10.68 17.07
N HIS A 241 10.77 -11.06 18.28
CA HIS A 241 10.70 -12.45 18.71
C HIS A 241 9.27 -12.97 18.88
N ASN A 242 8.35 -12.18 19.45
CA ASN A 242 6.95 -12.58 19.50
C ASN A 242 6.38 -12.81 18.08
N ASN A 243 6.69 -11.92 17.13
CA ASN A 243 6.16 -12.04 15.77
C ASN A 243 6.81 -13.18 14.97
N LEU A 244 8.10 -13.48 15.21
CA LEU A 244 8.72 -14.71 14.71
C LEU A 244 8.01 -15.95 15.25
N GLY A 245 7.63 -15.97 16.53
CA GLY A 245 6.83 -17.05 17.11
C GLY A 245 5.52 -17.27 16.34
N THR A 246 4.84 -16.18 16.00
CA THR A 246 3.59 -16.22 15.23
C THR A 246 3.82 -16.69 13.81
N ALA A 247 4.88 -16.20 13.16
CA ALA A 247 5.23 -16.61 11.80
C ALA A 247 5.56 -18.11 11.73
N TYR A 248 6.34 -18.65 12.68
CA TYR A 248 6.64 -20.09 12.74
C TYR A 248 5.40 -20.93 13.07
N THR A 249 4.50 -20.45 13.92
CA THR A 249 3.22 -21.12 14.19
C THR A 249 2.38 -21.26 12.92
N ASN A 250 2.40 -20.24 12.06
CA ASN A 250 1.66 -20.20 10.79
C ASN A 250 2.40 -20.83 9.60
N ARG A 251 3.66 -21.24 9.79
CA ARG A 251 4.53 -21.75 8.73
C ARG A 251 4.12 -23.17 8.32
N VAL A 252 3.77 -23.32 7.05
CA VAL A 252 3.33 -24.60 6.47
C VAL A 252 4.46 -25.39 5.79
N LYS A 253 5.61 -24.75 5.55
CA LYS A 253 6.81 -25.41 5.01
C LYS A 253 7.60 -26.08 6.14
N GLU A 254 8.40 -27.09 5.79
CA GLU A 254 9.17 -27.91 6.74
C GLU A 254 8.28 -28.73 7.70
N ASP A 255 8.92 -29.37 8.69
CA ASP A 255 8.21 -30.19 9.68
C ASP A 255 7.41 -29.31 10.64
N LYS A 256 6.12 -29.63 10.79
CA LYS A 256 5.21 -28.86 11.63
C LYS A 256 5.62 -28.85 13.10
N THR A 257 6.14 -29.97 13.62
CA THR A 257 6.57 -30.06 15.02
C THR A 257 7.79 -29.19 15.25
N GLU A 258 8.77 -29.23 14.34
CA GLU A 258 9.96 -28.36 14.40
C GLU A 258 9.58 -26.87 14.34
N ASN A 259 8.61 -26.50 13.51
CA ASN A 259 8.10 -25.12 13.46
C ASN A 259 7.46 -24.70 14.78
N LEU A 260 6.63 -25.56 15.40
CA LEU A 260 6.04 -25.26 16.72
C LEU A 260 7.11 -25.15 17.81
N ASP A 261 8.20 -25.92 17.72
CA ASP A 261 9.33 -25.80 18.64
C ASP A 261 10.06 -24.47 18.50
N LYS A 262 10.34 -24.04 17.26
CA LYS A 262 10.89 -22.70 16.99
C LYS A 262 9.96 -21.60 17.49
N ALA A 263 8.64 -21.76 17.32
CA ALA A 263 7.67 -20.80 17.81
C ALA A 263 7.72 -20.65 19.34
N ILE A 264 7.75 -21.77 20.07
CA ILE A 264 7.90 -21.80 21.54
C ILE A 264 9.17 -21.08 21.97
N GLU A 265 10.31 -21.39 21.34
CA GLU A 265 11.59 -20.76 21.64
C GLU A 265 11.53 -19.23 21.49
N HIS A 266 10.93 -18.76 20.41
CA HIS A 266 10.80 -17.32 20.14
C HIS A 266 9.87 -16.61 21.12
N TYR A 267 8.71 -17.18 21.47
CA TYR A 267 7.84 -16.60 22.51
C TYR A 267 8.52 -16.57 23.88
N GLN A 268 9.24 -17.64 24.25
CA GLN A 268 10.01 -17.66 25.49
C GLN A 268 11.13 -16.63 25.50
N THR A 269 11.75 -16.39 24.36
CA THR A 269 12.77 -15.36 24.17
C THR A 269 12.19 -13.95 24.33
N ALA A 270 11.03 -13.66 23.74
CA ALA A 270 10.31 -12.39 23.94
C ALA A 270 9.98 -12.13 25.42
N LEU A 271 9.55 -13.17 26.15
CA LEU A 271 9.23 -13.10 27.58
C LEU A 271 10.44 -12.84 28.50
N GLN A 272 11.67 -12.85 27.98
CA GLN A 272 12.86 -12.44 28.75
C GLN A 272 12.97 -10.91 28.91
N VAL A 273 12.27 -10.15 28.08
CA VAL A 273 12.24 -8.68 28.10
C VAL A 273 10.83 -8.15 28.36
N HIS A 274 9.81 -8.76 27.74
CA HIS A 274 8.42 -8.42 27.99
C HIS A 274 7.95 -9.07 29.28
N THR A 275 8.26 -8.44 30.41
CA THR A 275 7.87 -8.88 31.74
C THR A 275 6.50 -8.30 32.12
N ARG A 276 5.82 -8.94 33.08
CA ARG A 276 4.53 -8.46 33.58
C ARG A 276 4.64 -7.06 34.20
N GLU A 277 5.81 -6.73 34.73
CA GLU A 277 6.08 -5.48 35.44
C GLU A 277 6.40 -4.33 34.50
N GLU A 278 7.18 -4.56 33.45
CA GLU A 278 7.65 -3.51 32.53
C GLU A 278 6.75 -3.37 31.30
N TYR A 279 6.23 -4.49 30.77
CA TYR A 279 5.45 -4.55 29.53
C TYR A 279 4.26 -5.52 29.68
N PRO A 280 3.26 -5.19 30.53
CA PRO A 280 2.19 -6.12 30.89
C PRO A 280 1.35 -6.58 29.69
N GLU A 281 1.16 -5.73 28.69
CA GLU A 281 0.37 -6.04 27.49
C GLU A 281 1.10 -7.02 26.58
N GLU A 282 2.37 -6.74 26.27
CA GLU A 282 3.22 -7.59 25.45
C GLU A 282 3.53 -8.92 26.13
N TRP A 283 3.71 -8.92 27.46
CA TRP A 283 3.83 -10.13 28.26
C TRP A 283 2.57 -11.00 28.12
N GLN A 284 1.38 -10.41 28.27
CA GLN A 284 0.12 -11.13 28.14
C GLN A 284 -0.07 -11.69 26.73
N MET A 285 0.24 -10.90 25.70
CA MET A 285 0.20 -11.35 24.30
C MET A 285 1.12 -12.55 24.09
N SER A 286 2.38 -12.46 24.50
CA SER A 286 3.37 -13.54 24.34
C SER A 286 2.98 -14.81 25.10
N GLN A 287 2.42 -14.67 26.30
CA GLN A 287 1.90 -15.80 27.09
C GLN A 287 0.71 -16.49 26.40
N ASN A 288 -0.24 -15.71 25.87
CA ASN A 288 -1.41 -16.25 25.18
C ASN A 288 -1.00 -17.03 23.92
N ASN A 289 -0.11 -16.44 23.12
CA ASN A 289 0.41 -17.09 21.93
C ASN A 289 1.17 -18.38 22.27
N LEU A 290 2.02 -18.34 23.30
CA LEU A 290 2.74 -19.52 23.77
C LEU A 290 1.78 -20.64 24.23
N ALA A 291 0.70 -20.28 24.94
CA ALA A 291 -0.32 -21.23 25.37
C ALA A 291 -1.04 -21.89 24.17
N GLU A 292 -1.34 -21.11 23.12
CA GLU A 292 -1.93 -21.63 21.88
C GLU A 292 -1.01 -22.66 21.20
N VAL A 293 0.29 -22.36 21.10
CA VAL A 293 1.26 -23.29 20.49
C VAL A 293 1.37 -24.59 21.29
N TYR A 294 1.38 -24.54 22.63
CA TYR A 294 1.37 -25.76 23.44
C TYR A 294 0.11 -26.59 23.24
N GLN A 295 -1.06 -25.95 23.08
CA GLN A 295 -2.29 -26.67 22.76
C GLN A 295 -2.25 -27.32 21.38
N HIS A 296 -1.66 -26.66 20.38
CA HIS A 296 -1.45 -27.24 19.05
C HIS A 296 -0.49 -28.43 19.10
N LYS A 297 0.66 -28.29 19.77
CA LYS A 297 1.63 -29.38 19.90
C LYS A 297 1.06 -30.59 20.64
N GLY A 298 0.26 -30.36 21.69
CA GLY A 298 -0.43 -31.42 22.43
C GLY A 298 -1.46 -32.23 21.63
N LYS A 299 -1.94 -31.71 20.49
CA LYS A 299 -2.86 -32.42 19.58
C LYS A 299 -2.15 -33.21 18.49
N GLU A 300 -0.87 -32.94 18.25
CA GLU A 300 -0.05 -33.58 17.21
C GLU A 300 0.72 -34.81 17.74
N MET A 301 0.76 -35.02 19.06
CA MET A 301 1.35 -36.18 19.76
C MET A 301 0.34 -37.28 20.04
#